data_AF-A0A934YMK7-F1
#
_entry.id   AF-A0A934YMK7-F1
#
_cell.length_a   1.000
_cell.length_b   1.000
_cell.length_c   1.000
_cell.angle_alpha   90.00
_cell.angle_beta   90.00
_cell.angle_gamma   90.00
#
_symmetry.space_group_name_H-M   'P 1'
#
loop_
_entity.id
_entity.type
_entity.pdbx_description
1 polymer ?
#
loop_
_entity_poly.entity_id
_entity_poly.type
_entity_poly.pdbx_seq_one_letter_code
_entity_poly.pdbx_strand_id
1 'polypeptide(L)' 'MKQKGHEYKDLTVVELTDKLQETRSSLTKLRFSHTVSPIENPMQMRAERKEVARILTELRKRELANTASK' A
#
# COMPACT_ATOMS: atom_id res chain seq x y z
N MET A 1 -0.90 4.87 -17.88
CA MET A 1 -0.42 4.40 -16.55
C MET A 1 0.17 5.60 -15.80
N LYS A 2 -0.62 6.31 -14.98
CA LYS A 2 -0.07 7.40 -14.14
C LYS A 2 0.80 6.81 -13.03
N GLN A 3 1.96 7.41 -12.83
CA GLN A 3 3.05 6.94 -12.00
C GLN A 3 2.75 7.09 -10.50
N LYS A 4 1.89 6.24 -9.93
CA LYS A 4 1.62 6.21 -8.48
C LYS A 4 2.87 5.93 -7.63
N GLY A 5 3.93 5.39 -8.21
CA GLY A 5 5.20 5.20 -7.52
C GLY A 5 5.91 6.51 -7.16
N HIS A 6 5.61 7.61 -7.85
CA HIS A 6 6.13 8.93 -7.51
C HIS A 6 5.35 9.57 -6.36
N GLU A 7 4.03 9.37 -6.30
CA GLU A 7 3.17 9.91 -5.24
C GLU A 7 3.62 9.49 -3.82
N TYR A 8 4.22 8.31 -3.65
CA TYR A 8 4.71 7.87 -2.33
C TYR A 8 6.03 8.51 -1.91
N LYS A 9 6.81 9.05 -2.85
CA LYS A 9 8.08 9.72 -2.52
C LYS A 9 7.84 11.08 -1.88
N ASP A 10 6.77 11.75 -2.29
CA ASP A 10 6.43 13.10 -1.85
C ASP A 10 5.73 13.13 -0.48
N LEU A 11 5.22 11.99 -0.01
CA LEU A 11 4.55 11.83 1.29
C LEU A 11 5.57 11.71 2.43
N THR A 12 5.23 12.25 3.60
CA THR A 12 6.00 12.06 4.83
C THR A 12 5.88 10.62 5.37
N VAL A 13 6.74 10.24 6.32
CA VAL A 13 6.69 8.89 6.91
C VAL A 13 5.35 8.64 7.61
N VAL A 14 4.81 9.66 8.29
CA VAL A 14 3.53 9.60 8.99
C VAL A 14 2.37 9.40 8.01
N GLU A 15 2.34 10.18 6.93
CA GLU A 15 1.30 10.04 5.91
C GLU A 15 1.38 8.69 5.19
N LEU A 16 2.58 8.15 4.96
CA LEU A 16 2.75 6.81 4.41
C LEU A 16 2.22 5.72 5.36
N THR A 17 2.42 5.85 6.67
CA THR A 17 1.89 4.91 7.65
C THR A 17 0.37 4.96 7.75
N ASP A 18 -0.20 6.16 7.71
CA ASP A 18 -1.66 6.35 7.73
C ASP A 18 -2.31 5.75 6.47
N LYS A 19 -1.72 6.05 5.30
CA LYS A 19 -2.15 5.49 4.01
C LYS A 19 -2.03 3.96 3.98
N LEU A 20 -0.96 3.41 4.57
CA LEU A 20 -0.77 1.96 4.70
C LEU A 20 -1.89 1.33 5.51
N GLN A 21 -2.27 1.94 6.63
CA GLN A 21 -3.33 1.44 7.50
C GLN A 21 -4.69 1.47 6.79
N GLU A 22 -5.00 2.58 6.11
CA GLU A 22 -6.23 2.72 5.32
C GLU A 22 -6.31 1.67 4.21
N THR A 23 -5.25 1.55 3.41
CA THR A 23 -5.19 0.60 2.27
C THR A 23 -5.27 -0.85 2.75
N ARG A 24 -4.66 -1.18 3.90
CA ARG A 24 -4.78 -2.51 4.52
C ARG A 24 -6.21 -2.79 4.98
N SER A 25 -6.87 -1.82 5.59
CA SER A 25 -8.28 -1.95 6.02
C SER A 25 -9.23 -2.12 4.82
N SER A 26 -8.98 -1.40 3.72
CA SER A 26 -9.69 -1.60 2.45
C SER A 26 -9.49 -3.02 1.93
N LEU A 27 -8.25 -3.50 1.90
CA LEU A 27 -7.93 -4.85 1.45
C LEU A 27 -8.56 -5.95 2.30
N THR A 28 -8.58 -5.80 3.64
CA THR A 28 -9.24 -6.79 4.51
C THR A 28 -10.74 -6.82 4.26
N LYS A 29 -11.41 -5.67 4.19
CA LYS A 29 -12.83 -5.57 3.82
C LYS A 29 -13.11 -6.24 2.48
N LEU A 30 -12.26 -6.00 1.48
CA LEU A 30 -12.40 -6.60 0.15
C LEU A 30 -12.20 -8.12 0.19
N ARG A 31 -11.27 -8.64 1.00
CA ARG A 31 -11.12 -10.09 1.21
C ARG A 31 -12.34 -10.70 1.90
N PHE A 32 -12.89 -10.06 2.92
CA PHE A 32 -14.11 -10.52 3.58
C PHE A 32 -15.31 -10.50 2.64
N SER A 33 -15.48 -9.42 1.88
CA SER A 33 -16.52 -9.33 0.86
C SER A 33 -16.39 -10.46 -0.16
N HIS A 34 -15.17 -10.75 -0.65
CA HIS A 34 -14.93 -11.86 -1.57
C HIS A 34 -15.32 -13.22 -1.00
N THR A 35 -15.05 -13.46 0.28
CA THR A 35 -15.41 -14.74 0.92
C THR A 35 -16.92 -14.91 1.06
N VAL A 36 -17.68 -13.81 1.20
CA VAL A 36 -19.15 -13.84 1.33
C VAL A 36 -19.83 -13.88 -0.04
N SER A 37 -19.31 -13.13 -1.00
CA SER A 37 -19.79 -13.06 -2.38
C SER A 37 -18.61 -12.99 -3.34
N PRO A 38 -18.59 -13.79 -4.42
CA PRO A 38 -17.55 -13.68 -5.44
C PRO A 38 -17.45 -12.24 -5.95
N ILE A 39 -16.25 -11.67 -5.88
CA ILE A 39 -16.01 -10.32 -6.39
C ILE A 39 -16.09 -10.34 -7.93
N GLU A 40 -16.83 -9.37 -8.49
CA GLU A 40 -16.95 -9.19 -9.94
C GLU A 40 -15.62 -8.82 -10.61
N ASN A 41 -14.74 -8.10 -9.90
CA ASN A 41 -13.45 -7.66 -10.44
C ASN A 41 -12.22 -8.03 -9.55
N PRO A 42 -11.63 -9.22 -9.76
CA PRO A 42 -10.42 -9.66 -9.06
C PRO A 42 -9.19 -8.74 -9.27
N MET A 43 -9.20 -7.90 -10.31
CA MET A 43 -8.10 -6.96 -10.55
C MET A 43 -8.01 -5.89 -9.47
N GLN A 44 -9.13 -5.53 -8.83
CA GLN A 44 -9.12 -4.55 -7.75
C GLN A 44 -8.32 -5.07 -6.55
N MET A 45 -8.52 -6.32 -6.14
CA MET A 45 -7.71 -6.96 -5.09
C MET A 45 -6.22 -7.03 -5.46
N ARG A 46 -5.90 -7.23 -6.75
CA ARG A 46 -4.51 -7.23 -7.22
C ARG A 46 -3.90 -5.83 -7.16
N ALA A 47 -4.66 -4.79 -7.53
CA ALA A 47 -4.24 -3.40 -7.46
C ALA A 47 -3.98 -2.98 -6.01
N GLU A 48 -4.91 -3.27 -5.11
CA GLU A 48 -4.80 -2.95 -3.67
C GLU A 48 -3.56 -3.61 -3.04
N ARG A 49 -3.32 -4.90 -3.35
CA ARG A 49 -2.10 -5.61 -2.92
C ARG A 49 -0.82 -4.94 -3.41
N LYS A 50 -0.82 -4.50 -4.67
CA LYS A 50 0.34 -3.83 -5.26
C LYS A 50 0.58 -2.46 -4.62
N GLU A 51 -0.49 -1.78 -4.22
CA GLU A 51 -0.42 -0.50 -3.53
C GLU A 51 0.21 -0.63 -2.14
N VAL A 52 -0.24 -1.60 -1.34
CA VAL A 52 0.37 -1.95 -0.05
C VAL A 52 1.86 -2.26 -0.20
N ALA A 53 2.22 -3.05 -1.21
CA ALA A 53 3.62 -3.40 -1.46
C ALA A 53 4.49 -2.18 -1.81
N ARG A 54 3.97 -1.21 -2.56
CA ARG A 54 4.69 0.03 -2.90
C ARG A 54 4.96 0.87 -1.66
N ILE A 55 3.95 1.07 -0.82
CA ILE A 55 4.07 1.85 0.42
C ILE A 55 5.11 1.21 1.35
N LEU A 56 5.02 -0.12 1.56
CA LEU A 56 5.99 -0.86 2.38
C LEU A 56 7.42 -0.78 1.83
N THR A 57 7.57 -0.84 0.51
CA THR A 57 8.88 -0.71 -0.15
C THR A 57 9.48 0.67 0.11
N GLU A 58 8.68 1.73 0.04
CA GLU A 58 9.15 3.09 0.29
C GLU A 58 9.53 3.31 1.76
N LEU A 59 8.69 2.85 2.70
CA LEU A 59 9.01 2.86 4.13
C LEU A 59 10.33 2.13 4.40
N ARG A 60 10.51 0.93 3.82
CA ARG A 60 11.74 0.16 4.01
C ARG A 60 12.98 0.86 3.43
N LYS A 61 12.85 1.53 2.28
CA LYS A 61 13.95 2.33 1.72
C LYS A 61 14.38 3.45 2.66
N ARG A 62 13.42 4.15 3.28
CA ARG A 62 13.70 5.22 4.25
C ARG A 62 14.34 4.68 5.52
N GLU A 63 13.86 3.55 6.03
CA GLU A 63 14.49 2.85 7.15
C GLU A 63 15.96 2.51 6.85
N LEU A 64 16.22 1.90 5.69
CA LEU A 64 17.58 1.52 5.29
C LEU A 64 18.51 2.73 5.15
N ALA A 65 18.01 3.84 4.59
CA ALA A 65 18.77 5.09 4.50
C ALA A 65 19.10 5.68 5.89
N ASN A 66 18.14 5.64 6.82
CA ASN A 66 18.37 6.09 8.20
C ASN A 66 19.36 5.19 8.96
N THR A 67 19.34 3.87 8.72
CA THR A 67 20.28 2.94 9.36
C THR A 67 21.69 3.04 8.81
N ALA A 68 21.86 3.39 7.53
CA ALA A 68 23.18 3.57 6.91
C ALA A 68 23.88 4.88 7.34
N SER A 69 23.14 5.81 7.96
CA SER A 69 23.65 7.09 8.45
C SER A 69 24.05 7.05 9.94
N LYS A 70 23.94 5.91 10.61
CA LYS A 70 24.44 5.67 11.97
C LYS A 70 25.68 4.80 11.91
#